data_AF-A0A918LUM4-F1
#
_entry.id   AF-A0A918LUM4-F1
#
_cell.length_a   1.000
_cell.length_b   1.000
_cell.length_c   1.000
_cell.angle_alpha   90.00
_cell.angle_beta   90.00
_cell.angle_gamma   90.00
#
_symmetry.space_group_name_H-M   'P 1'
#
loop_
_entity.id
_entity.type
_entity.pdbx_description
1 polymer ?
#
loop_
_entity_poly.entity_id
_entity_poly.type
_entity_poly.pdbx_seq_one_letter_code
_entity_poly.pdbx_strand_id
1 'polypeptide(L)'
;MTEHQLPVEIEEFSRTLRELAGLLDPASGWYGVFAARDPQGLRACFDGIEILPWDVVEALLQDLAGLRAEGEVAALRVRARALHAEAAAVHDRRPGGRAALGERLALMEGERDRAARRAGELAALLAAAVPDADKTGLTHDLAWAHDDQARATARVAELRSRLTALDREPGEPGVGGPTGLGSAAGHGARNPAGQDPSGVDWHTDLGPAAGPEAGPAGQSLPGVREPTGLGPAAEPVAPNPAGQDPDEGPQPGVQGRPRWVRSRLAAPRRPRGARYAGIEEAEAPGTGHGVAAVPVGGGAPRGARFGGAEEARPEPVVPERPSPEDREAAARTVDALRRLRAEGRGGEAHALLCEAAARPPGTLGPLAEELHRAGLGADWATLLWEASSLPPERFAAAAGVLADAGRAEDCGQLLRQGISRAPDEIGAAALALDTGGHSREARLLLTAVVQARSAEDAARLAAADPHRLVPQLLDAARAVSPARERDLVHALRARGLVGD
;
A
#
# COMPACT_ATOMS: atom_id res chain seq x y z
N MET A 1 34.17 8.36 3.01
CA MET A 1 32.70 8.41 2.89
C MET A 1 32.28 9.81 3.24
N THR A 2 31.93 10.62 2.24
CA THR A 2 31.30 11.92 2.46
C THR A 2 29.84 11.63 2.83
N GLU A 3 29.48 11.84 4.09
CA GLU A 3 28.08 12.02 4.46
C GLU A 3 27.57 13.18 3.62
N HIS A 4 26.74 12.91 2.62
CA HIS A 4 26.11 13.96 1.83
C HIS A 4 25.03 14.56 2.72
N GLN A 5 25.40 15.60 3.47
CA GLN A 5 24.43 16.42 4.19
C GLN A 5 23.50 17.07 3.17
N LEU A 6 22.20 16.94 3.41
CA LEU A 6 21.21 17.64 2.61
C LEU A 6 21.43 19.15 2.74
N PRO A 7 21.19 19.94 1.68
CA PRO A 7 21.11 21.38 1.81
C PRO A 7 20.10 21.78 2.89
N VAL A 8 20.41 22.83 3.65
CA VAL A 8 19.64 23.23 4.84
C VAL A 8 18.17 23.50 4.50
N GLU A 9 17.90 24.10 3.35
CA GLU A 9 16.55 24.43 2.88
C GLU A 9 15.72 23.15 2.65
N ILE A 10 16.34 22.12 2.06
CA ILE A 10 15.72 20.82 1.84
C ILE A 10 15.48 20.11 3.18
N GLU A 11 16.46 20.13 4.09
CA GLU A 11 16.32 19.52 5.41
C GLU A 11 15.19 20.17 6.22
N GLU A 12 15.09 21.51 6.22
CA GLU A 12 14.05 22.24 6.93
C GLU A 12 12.65 21.96 6.39
N PHE A 13 12.51 21.91 5.06
CA PHE A 13 11.25 21.55 4.42
C PHE A 13 10.86 20.10 4.74
N SER A 14 11.77 19.13 4.55
CA SER A 14 11.51 17.72 4.84
C SER A 14 11.20 17.47 6.32
N ARG A 15 11.86 18.18 7.25
CA ARG A 15 11.51 18.12 8.67
C ARG A 15 10.09 18.63 8.93
N THR A 16 9.72 19.76 8.32
CA THR A 16 8.35 20.30 8.42
C THR A 16 7.31 19.32 7.85
N LEU A 17 7.62 18.65 6.73
CA LEU A 17 6.76 17.61 6.16
C LEU A 17 6.60 16.41 7.10
N ARG A 18 7.68 15.93 7.71
CA ARG A 18 7.61 14.81 8.68
C ARG A 18 6.84 15.18 9.94
N GLU A 19 7.00 16.42 10.42
CA GLU A 19 6.20 16.95 11.53
C GLU A 19 4.70 17.00 11.16
N LEU A 20 4.36 17.48 9.96
CA LEU A 20 2.98 17.48 9.45
C LEU A 20 2.42 16.05 9.35
N ALA A 21 3.14 15.15 8.68
CA ALA A 21 2.70 13.76 8.49
C ALA A 21 2.55 13.00 9.82
N GLY A 22 3.39 13.29 10.82
CA GLY A 22 3.29 12.70 12.16
C GLY A 22 2.04 13.11 12.94
N LEU A 23 1.31 14.13 12.48
CA LEU A 23 0.02 14.55 13.05
C LEU A 23 -1.19 13.92 12.35
N LEU A 24 -0.98 13.23 11.23
CA LEU A 24 -2.03 12.66 10.40
C LEU A 24 -2.12 11.14 10.59
N ASP A 25 -3.31 10.59 10.41
CA ASP A 25 -3.53 9.14 10.42
C ASP A 25 -3.15 8.54 9.05
N PRO A 26 -2.17 7.63 8.97
CA PRO A 26 -1.76 7.01 7.71
C PRO A 26 -2.83 6.09 7.09
N ALA A 27 -3.91 5.78 7.81
CA ALA A 27 -5.02 4.96 7.31
C ALA A 27 -6.21 5.77 6.78
N SER A 28 -6.17 7.11 6.84
CA SER A 28 -7.30 7.96 6.45
C SER A 28 -6.86 9.26 5.75
N GLY A 29 -7.85 10.00 5.24
CA GLY A 29 -7.63 11.24 4.51
C GLY A 29 -6.82 11.08 3.22
N TRP A 30 -6.37 12.20 2.69
CA TRP A 30 -5.48 12.21 1.53
C TRP A 30 -4.11 11.61 1.83
N TYR A 31 -3.61 11.77 3.06
CA TYR A 31 -2.35 11.17 3.47
C TYR A 31 -2.34 9.65 3.26
N GLY A 32 -3.40 8.95 3.71
CA GLY A 32 -3.56 7.52 3.48
C GLY A 32 -3.64 7.16 2.00
N VAL A 33 -4.37 7.94 1.19
CA VAL A 33 -4.48 7.73 -0.26
C VAL A 33 -3.11 7.82 -0.94
N PHE A 34 -2.31 8.84 -0.63
CA PHE A 34 -0.98 9.00 -1.24
C PHE A 34 0.01 7.95 -0.74
N ALA A 35 -0.01 7.64 0.56
CA ALA A 35 0.85 6.60 1.14
C ALA A 35 0.55 5.21 0.53
N ALA A 36 -0.71 4.92 0.22
CA ALA A 36 -1.10 3.68 -0.46
C ALA A 36 -0.70 3.67 -1.95
N ARG A 37 -0.81 4.82 -2.64
CA ARG A 37 -0.54 4.92 -4.09
C ARG A 37 0.94 4.90 -4.42
N ASP A 38 1.77 5.60 -3.65
CA ASP A 38 3.22 5.69 -3.88
C ASP A 38 4.01 5.86 -2.57
N PRO A 39 4.17 4.78 -1.79
CA PRO A 39 4.86 4.84 -0.50
C PRO A 39 6.35 5.18 -0.65
N GLN A 40 6.98 4.75 -1.76
CA GLN A 40 8.41 5.00 -1.98
C GLN A 40 8.67 6.43 -2.42
N GLY A 41 7.86 6.99 -3.32
CA GLY A 41 7.95 8.39 -3.71
C GLY A 41 7.67 9.33 -2.55
N LEU A 42 6.66 9.02 -1.73
CA LEU A 42 6.37 9.80 -0.52
C LEU A 42 7.51 9.74 0.49
N ARG A 43 8.12 8.56 0.68
CA ARG A 43 9.31 8.41 1.53
C ARG A 43 10.52 9.18 0.98
N ALA A 44 10.78 9.12 -0.33
CA ALA A 44 11.85 9.90 -0.95
C ALA A 44 11.68 11.42 -0.72
N CYS A 45 10.44 11.90 -0.67
CA CYS A 45 10.15 13.29 -0.32
C CYS A 45 10.41 13.59 1.16
N PHE A 46 10.00 12.70 2.06
CA PHE A 46 10.30 12.84 3.49
C PHE A 46 11.79 12.72 3.79
N ASP A 47 12.55 11.99 3.00
CA ASP A 47 14.00 11.86 3.12
C ASP A 47 14.75 13.01 2.40
N GLY A 48 14.05 13.94 1.74
CA GLY A 48 14.62 15.11 1.06
C GLY A 48 15.33 14.80 -0.26
N ILE A 49 15.14 13.59 -0.79
CA ILE A 49 15.69 13.15 -2.08
C ILE A 49 14.90 13.81 -3.22
N GLU A 50 13.59 13.84 -3.08
CA GLU A 50 12.65 14.49 -3.99
C GLU A 50 11.88 15.62 -3.30
N ILE A 51 11.36 16.56 -4.09
CA ILE A 51 10.51 17.63 -3.57
C ILE A 51 9.05 17.22 -3.72
N LEU A 52 8.34 17.14 -2.59
CA LEU A 52 6.93 16.81 -2.57
C LEU A 52 6.13 17.86 -3.37
N PRO A 53 5.33 17.47 -4.38
CA PRO A 53 4.52 18.42 -5.13
C PRO A 53 3.60 19.25 -4.23
N TRP A 54 3.41 20.52 -4.55
CA TRP A 54 2.67 21.43 -3.68
C TRP A 54 1.20 21.05 -3.52
N ASP A 55 0.56 20.49 -4.55
CA ASP A 55 -0.84 20.00 -4.47
C ASP A 55 -1.01 18.89 -3.41
N VAL A 56 0.05 18.11 -3.19
CA VAL A 56 0.07 17.05 -2.17
C VAL A 56 0.23 17.69 -0.79
N VAL A 57 1.11 18.68 -0.64
CA VAL A 57 1.26 19.45 0.61
C VAL A 57 -0.06 20.11 1.00
N GLU A 58 -0.78 20.70 0.05
CA GLU A 58 -2.09 21.31 0.29
C GLU A 58 -3.13 20.29 0.76
N ALA A 59 -3.15 19.11 0.17
CA ALA A 59 -4.03 18.03 0.59
C ALA A 59 -3.70 17.52 2.01
N LEU A 60 -2.42 17.41 2.39
CA LEU A 60 -2.04 17.07 3.77
C LEU A 60 -2.45 18.17 4.78
N LEU A 61 -2.35 19.44 4.38
CA LEU A 61 -2.84 20.55 5.20
C LEU A 61 -4.37 20.56 5.32
N GLN A 62 -5.08 20.08 4.29
CA GLN A 62 -6.53 19.90 4.33
C GLN A 62 -6.92 18.79 5.32
N ASP A 63 -6.20 17.66 5.33
CA ASP A 63 -6.42 16.62 6.34
C ASP A 63 -6.18 17.16 7.77
N LEU A 64 -5.15 17.99 7.95
CA LEU A 64 -4.84 18.60 9.25
C LEU A 64 -5.92 19.57 9.72
N ALA A 65 -6.63 20.24 8.80
CA ALA A 65 -7.69 21.19 9.15
C ALA A 65 -8.86 20.55 9.92
N GLY A 66 -9.04 19.23 9.81
CA GLY A 66 -10.00 18.48 10.65
C GLY A 66 -9.54 18.26 12.09
N LEU A 67 -8.27 18.52 12.41
CA LEU A 67 -7.62 18.15 13.68
C LEU A 67 -7.08 19.35 14.47
N ARG A 68 -6.97 20.52 13.84
CA ARG A 68 -6.31 21.71 14.39
C ARG A 68 -7.15 22.97 14.17
N ALA A 69 -6.84 24.03 14.91
CA ALA A 69 -7.49 25.32 14.72
C ALA A 69 -7.12 25.91 13.35
N GLU A 70 -8.09 26.54 12.68
CA GLU A 70 -7.92 27.09 11.33
C GLU A 70 -6.73 28.06 11.22
N GLY A 71 -6.54 28.92 12.22
CA GLY A 71 -5.42 29.87 12.26
C GLY A 71 -4.04 29.19 12.35
N GLU A 72 -3.94 28.04 13.02
CA GLU A 72 -2.70 27.26 13.09
C GLU A 72 -2.35 26.65 11.73
N VAL A 73 -3.36 26.09 11.05
CA VAL A 73 -3.19 25.48 9.72
C VAL A 73 -2.87 26.55 8.67
N ALA A 74 -3.51 27.71 8.74
CA ALA A 74 -3.22 28.84 7.86
C ALA A 74 -1.78 29.35 8.03
N ALA A 75 -1.31 29.52 9.28
CA ALA A 75 0.06 29.91 9.55
C ALA A 75 1.07 28.85 9.07
N LEU A 76 0.78 27.57 9.29
CA LEU A 76 1.60 26.47 8.80
C LEU A 76 1.65 26.44 7.27
N ARG A 77 0.52 26.66 6.58
CA ARG A 77 0.45 26.72 5.11
C ARG A 77 1.37 27.79 4.54
N VAL A 78 1.33 29.01 5.08
CA VAL A 78 2.19 30.12 4.64
C VAL A 78 3.67 29.77 4.84
N ARG A 79 4.02 29.25 6.02
CA ARG A 79 5.40 28.82 6.33
C ARG A 79 5.86 27.69 5.41
N ALA A 80 5.05 26.65 5.24
CA ALA A 80 5.36 25.51 4.38
C ALA A 80 5.53 25.92 2.92
N ARG A 81 4.76 26.92 2.44
CA ARG A 81 4.91 27.45 1.08
C ARG A 81 6.26 28.12 0.85
N ALA A 82 6.73 28.91 1.81
CA ALA A 82 8.04 29.55 1.74
C ALA A 82 9.16 28.50 1.73
N LEU A 83 9.14 27.55 2.68
CA LEU A 83 10.12 26.46 2.76
C LEU A 83 10.13 25.59 1.51
N HIS A 84 8.95 25.26 0.96
CA HIS A 84 8.84 24.52 -0.29
C HIS A 84 9.51 25.26 -1.45
N ALA A 85 9.28 26.57 -1.59
CA ALA A 85 9.86 27.36 -2.68
C ALA A 85 11.39 27.40 -2.59
N GLU A 86 11.95 27.56 -1.39
CA GLU A 86 13.39 27.55 -1.15
C GLU A 86 14.01 26.17 -1.43
N ALA A 87 13.41 25.12 -0.88
CA ALA A 87 13.86 23.74 -1.11
C ALA A 87 13.80 23.34 -2.59
N ALA A 88 12.71 23.69 -3.29
CA ALA A 88 12.57 23.45 -4.72
C ALA A 88 13.64 24.18 -5.53
N ALA A 89 13.91 25.46 -5.23
CA ALA A 89 14.93 26.23 -5.93
C ALA A 89 16.35 25.68 -5.72
N VAL A 90 16.66 25.14 -4.54
CA VAL A 90 17.95 24.47 -4.28
C VAL A 90 18.04 23.13 -5.02
N HIS A 91 16.97 22.33 -4.97
CA HIS A 91 16.89 21.05 -5.66
C HIS A 91 17.03 21.19 -7.18
N ASP A 92 16.34 22.17 -7.77
CA ASP A 92 16.32 22.40 -9.22
C ASP A 92 17.68 22.93 -9.75
N ARG A 93 18.47 23.60 -8.91
CA ARG A 93 19.81 24.12 -9.26
C ARG A 93 20.92 23.08 -9.21
N ARG A 94 20.67 21.87 -8.72
CA ARG A 94 21.67 20.79 -8.70
C ARG A 94 22.13 20.46 -10.13
N PRO A 95 23.34 19.89 -10.31
CA PRO A 95 23.78 19.40 -11.61
C PRO A 95 22.72 18.48 -12.25
N GLY A 96 22.28 18.80 -13.47
CA GLY A 96 21.21 18.07 -14.17
C GLY A 96 19.77 18.39 -13.72
N GLY A 97 19.58 19.21 -12.68
CA GLY A 97 18.27 19.54 -12.10
C GLY A 97 17.30 20.16 -13.12
N ARG A 98 17.78 21.10 -13.94
CA ARG A 98 17.01 21.67 -15.05
C ARG A 98 16.47 20.62 -16.02
N ALA A 99 17.32 19.69 -16.46
CA ALA A 99 16.95 18.65 -17.41
C ALA A 99 15.94 17.68 -16.78
N ALA A 100 16.20 17.24 -15.55
CA ALA A 100 15.28 16.40 -14.78
C ALA A 100 13.91 17.07 -14.58
N LEU A 101 13.88 18.38 -14.31
CA LEU A 101 12.64 19.14 -14.17
C LEU A 101 11.86 19.22 -15.50
N GLY A 102 12.55 19.38 -16.63
CA GLY A 102 11.97 19.32 -17.96
C GLY A 102 11.40 17.95 -18.33
N GLU A 103 12.11 16.87 -18.01
CA GLU A 103 11.63 15.49 -18.19
C GLU A 103 10.40 15.21 -17.32
N ARG A 104 10.42 15.68 -16.07
CA ARG A 104 9.27 15.57 -15.15
C ARG A 104 8.05 16.33 -15.67
N LEU A 105 8.25 17.52 -16.24
CA LEU A 105 7.18 18.29 -16.87
C LEU A 105 6.56 17.53 -18.06
N ALA A 106 7.38 16.99 -18.96
CA ALA A 106 6.88 16.24 -20.12
C ALA A 106 6.08 14.99 -19.70
N LEU A 107 6.55 14.26 -18.69
CA LEU A 107 5.82 13.14 -18.09
C LEU A 107 4.46 13.59 -17.52
N MET A 108 4.45 14.67 -16.74
CA MET A 108 3.25 15.19 -16.08
C MET A 108 2.23 15.78 -17.08
N GLU A 109 2.69 16.37 -18.19
CA GLU A 109 1.81 16.79 -19.29
C GLU A 109 1.12 15.58 -19.92
N GLY A 110 1.85 14.49 -20.15
CA GLY A 110 1.27 13.23 -20.61
C GLY A 110 0.28 12.63 -19.60
N GLU A 111 0.53 12.76 -18.30
CA GLU A 111 -0.39 12.32 -17.23
C GLU A 111 -1.68 13.15 -17.23
N ARG A 112 -1.57 14.48 -17.31
CA ARG A 112 -2.72 15.38 -17.41
C ARG A 112 -3.60 15.03 -18.61
N ASP A 113 -2.99 14.82 -19.78
CA ASP A 113 -3.73 14.52 -21.01
C ASP A 113 -4.40 13.14 -20.95
N ARG A 114 -3.77 12.17 -20.29
CA ARG A 114 -4.38 10.84 -20.01
C ARG A 114 -5.55 10.96 -19.04
N ALA A 115 -5.39 11.71 -17.95
CA ALA A 115 -6.46 11.92 -16.96
C ALA A 115 -7.66 12.65 -17.58
N ALA A 116 -7.41 13.69 -18.39
CA ALA A 116 -8.45 14.41 -19.12
C ALA A 116 -9.21 13.51 -20.10
N ARG A 117 -8.49 12.64 -20.83
CA ARG A 117 -9.12 11.66 -21.74
C ARG A 117 -10.00 10.67 -20.97
N ARG A 118 -9.49 10.14 -19.86
CA ARG A 118 -10.23 9.21 -19.00
C ARG A 118 -11.50 9.84 -18.43
N ALA A 119 -11.43 11.08 -17.97
CA ALA A 119 -12.61 11.83 -17.52
C ALA A 119 -13.63 12.01 -18.65
N GLY A 120 -13.18 12.34 -19.87
CA GLY A 120 -14.04 12.44 -21.05
C GLY A 120 -14.73 11.12 -21.44
N GLU A 121 -13.99 10.01 -21.39
CA GLU A 121 -14.52 8.66 -21.65
C GLU A 121 -15.60 8.27 -20.62
N LEU A 122 -15.32 8.49 -19.33
CA LEU A 122 -16.25 8.21 -18.25
C LEU A 122 -17.52 9.07 -18.33
N ALA A 123 -17.37 10.36 -18.65
CA ALA A 123 -18.50 11.26 -18.86
C ALA A 123 -19.36 10.83 -20.06
N ALA A 124 -18.73 10.39 -21.16
CA ALA A 124 -19.44 9.88 -22.33
C ALA A 124 -20.22 8.58 -22.01
N LEU A 125 -19.62 7.66 -21.25
CA LEU A 125 -20.29 6.44 -20.79
C LEU A 125 -21.48 6.77 -19.88
N LEU A 126 -21.31 7.72 -18.96
CA LEU A 126 -22.37 8.16 -18.05
C LEU A 126 -23.56 8.78 -18.80
N ALA A 127 -23.27 9.57 -19.84
CA ALA A 127 -24.26 10.19 -20.71
C ALA A 127 -24.98 9.19 -21.61
N ALA A 128 -24.28 8.15 -22.08
CA ALA A 128 -24.86 7.08 -22.91
C ALA A 128 -25.64 6.03 -22.09
N ALA A 129 -25.44 5.96 -20.78
CA ALA A 129 -26.10 5.00 -19.91
C ALA A 129 -27.62 5.24 -19.84
N VAL A 130 -28.39 4.15 -20.00
CA VAL A 130 -29.86 4.13 -19.91
C VAL A 130 -30.33 4.76 -18.57
N PRO A 131 -31.47 5.48 -18.53
CA PRO A 131 -31.90 6.23 -17.34
C PRO A 131 -31.97 5.41 -16.04
N ASP A 132 -32.37 4.15 -16.11
CA ASP A 132 -32.55 3.28 -14.94
C ASP A 132 -31.32 2.41 -14.60
N ALA A 133 -30.21 2.58 -15.32
CA ALA A 133 -28.98 1.87 -15.02
C ALA A 133 -28.35 2.39 -13.73
N ASP A 134 -27.75 1.51 -12.91
CA ASP A 134 -26.93 1.94 -11.78
C ASP A 134 -25.66 2.65 -12.30
N LYS A 135 -25.55 3.94 -12.00
CA LYS A 135 -24.46 4.83 -12.43
C LYS A 135 -23.48 5.15 -11.31
N THR A 136 -23.64 4.53 -10.14
CA THR A 136 -22.89 4.88 -8.92
C THR A 136 -21.38 4.67 -9.12
N GLY A 137 -20.98 3.52 -9.66
CA GLY A 137 -19.58 3.22 -9.96
C GLY A 137 -18.97 4.18 -10.97
N LEU A 138 -19.67 4.45 -12.09
CA LEU A 138 -19.20 5.39 -13.11
C LEU A 138 -19.08 6.83 -12.59
N THR A 139 -20.01 7.26 -11.73
CA THR A 139 -19.96 8.58 -11.11
C THR A 139 -18.78 8.70 -10.15
N HIS A 140 -18.52 7.65 -9.36
CA HIS A 140 -17.37 7.57 -8.47
C HIS A 140 -16.04 7.61 -9.24
N ASP A 141 -15.92 6.79 -10.30
CA ASP A 141 -14.73 6.77 -11.16
C ASP A 141 -14.50 8.12 -11.84
N LEU A 142 -15.56 8.79 -12.28
CA LEU A 142 -15.48 10.11 -12.90
C LEU A 142 -14.99 11.17 -11.91
N ALA A 143 -15.45 11.12 -10.65
CA ALA A 143 -14.97 12.02 -9.60
C ALA A 143 -13.46 11.83 -9.36
N TRP A 144 -12.98 10.59 -9.29
CA TRP A 144 -11.54 10.31 -9.19
C TRP A 144 -10.76 10.78 -10.42
N ALA A 145 -11.28 10.56 -11.63
CA ALA A 145 -10.63 11.03 -12.85
C ALA A 145 -10.53 12.55 -12.90
N HIS A 146 -11.53 13.27 -12.40
CA HIS A 146 -11.49 14.72 -12.26
C HIS A 146 -10.46 15.20 -11.22
N ASP A 147 -10.35 14.54 -10.06
CA ASP A 147 -9.31 14.84 -9.07
C ASP A 147 -7.90 14.60 -9.63
N ASP A 148 -7.67 13.45 -10.26
CA ASP A 148 -6.39 13.13 -10.91
C ASP A 148 -6.04 14.17 -11.99
N GLN A 149 -7.01 14.60 -12.80
CA GLN A 149 -6.82 15.65 -13.80
C GLN A 149 -6.47 17.00 -13.14
N ALA A 150 -7.17 17.38 -12.07
CA ALA A 150 -6.93 18.64 -11.34
C ALA A 150 -5.52 18.67 -10.74
N ARG A 151 -5.10 17.57 -10.09
CA ARG A 151 -3.75 17.42 -9.52
C ARG A 151 -2.66 17.44 -10.58
N ALA A 152 -2.83 16.70 -11.67
CA ALA A 152 -1.88 16.74 -12.78
C ALA A 152 -1.75 18.14 -13.38
N THR A 153 -2.87 18.87 -13.48
CA THR A 153 -2.88 20.26 -13.95
C THR A 153 -2.12 21.20 -13.01
N ALA A 154 -2.35 21.07 -11.69
CA ALA A 154 -1.63 21.85 -10.67
C ALA A 154 -0.12 21.59 -10.73
N ARG A 155 0.29 20.31 -10.86
CA ARG A 155 1.70 19.92 -10.99
C ARG A 155 2.35 20.46 -12.26
N VAL A 156 1.68 20.40 -13.40
CA VAL A 156 2.17 21.03 -14.65
C VAL A 156 2.40 22.52 -14.44
N ALA A 157 1.46 23.22 -13.81
CA ALA A 157 1.59 24.65 -13.55
C ALA A 157 2.78 24.95 -12.61
N GLU A 158 2.95 24.16 -11.55
CA GLU A 158 4.09 24.28 -10.63
C GLU A 158 5.44 24.06 -11.34
N LEU A 159 5.58 22.96 -12.08
CA LEU A 159 6.81 22.59 -12.78
C LEU A 159 7.20 23.65 -13.83
N ARG A 160 6.22 24.19 -14.57
CA ARG A 160 6.44 25.31 -15.51
C ARG A 160 6.90 26.58 -14.78
N SER A 161 6.29 26.89 -13.64
CA SER A 161 6.71 28.03 -12.80
C SER A 161 8.15 27.89 -12.34
N ARG A 162 8.52 26.70 -11.85
CA ARG A 162 9.89 26.36 -11.40
C ARG A 162 10.92 26.45 -12.53
N LEU A 163 10.63 25.88 -13.71
CA LEU A 163 11.50 26.01 -14.89
C LEU A 163 11.71 27.48 -15.26
N THR A 164 10.63 28.27 -15.27
CA THR A 164 10.72 29.70 -15.59
C THR A 164 11.53 30.47 -14.56
N ALA A 165 11.41 30.14 -13.26
CA ALA A 165 12.22 30.73 -12.21
C ALA A 165 13.70 30.37 -12.37
N LEU A 166 14.00 29.10 -12.66
CA LEU A 166 15.36 28.60 -12.90
C LEU A 166 16.01 29.25 -14.14
N ASP A 167 15.23 29.52 -15.19
CA ASP A 167 15.69 30.22 -16.39
C ASP A 167 16.00 31.71 -16.18
N ARG A 168 15.35 32.34 -15.21
CA ARG A 168 15.56 33.76 -14.89
C ARG A 168 16.81 34.02 -14.06
N GLU A 169 17.51 32.98 -13.61
CA GLU A 169 18.77 33.08 -12.84
C GLU A 169 19.98 32.91 -13.78
N PRO A 170 20.49 33.99 -14.42
CA PRO A 170 21.77 33.94 -15.12
C PRO A 170 22.94 33.90 -14.13
N GLY A 171 23.93 33.05 -14.42
CA GLY A 171 25.18 32.98 -13.67
C GLY A 171 26.13 34.18 -13.88
N GLU A 172 26.49 34.80 -12.75
CA GLU A 172 27.84 35.27 -12.32
C GLU A 172 28.47 36.59 -12.89
N PRO A 173 29.51 37.17 -12.24
CA PRO A 173 29.45 38.21 -11.19
C PRO A 173 30.05 39.57 -11.63
N GLY A 174 29.48 40.70 -11.16
CA GLY A 174 29.89 42.05 -11.57
C GLY A 174 30.02 43.04 -10.40
N VAL A 175 31.25 43.52 -10.21
CA VAL A 175 31.79 44.46 -9.21
C VAL A 175 31.04 45.80 -9.08
N GLY A 176 30.84 46.25 -7.82
CA GLY A 176 30.74 47.66 -7.37
C GLY A 176 29.32 48.21 -7.24
N GLY A 177 28.82 48.70 -6.10
CA GLY A 177 29.44 49.20 -4.88
C GLY A 177 28.36 49.50 -3.80
N PRO A 178 28.72 50.17 -2.69
CA PRO A 178 28.10 49.94 -1.39
C PRO A 178 27.00 50.94 -1.01
N THR A 179 26.35 50.63 0.13
CA THR A 179 25.56 51.48 1.06
C THR A 179 24.18 51.96 0.64
N GLY A 180 23.20 51.73 1.53
CA GLY A 180 21.89 52.37 1.47
C GLY A 180 20.85 51.83 2.44
N LEU A 181 21.11 51.84 3.75
CA LEU A 181 20.06 51.85 4.77
C LEU A 181 19.23 53.13 4.57
N GLY A 182 17.92 53.00 4.36
CA GLY A 182 17.02 54.14 4.15
C GLY A 182 15.56 53.73 4.14
N SER A 183 15.01 53.54 5.33
CA SER A 183 13.57 53.54 5.57
C SER A 183 13.02 54.95 5.36
N ALA A 184 11.95 55.10 4.57
CA ALA A 184 10.88 56.08 4.85
C ALA A 184 9.68 55.87 3.93
N ALA A 185 8.52 55.83 4.57
CA ALA A 185 7.18 55.78 4.04
C ALA A 185 6.82 56.90 3.05
N GLY A 186 5.83 56.63 2.20
CA GLY A 186 4.73 57.58 2.06
C GLY A 186 4.08 57.74 0.68
N HIS A 187 2.89 57.12 0.56
CA HIS A 187 1.67 57.64 -0.08
C HIS A 187 1.57 57.68 -1.62
N GLY A 188 0.51 57.03 -2.13
CA GLY A 188 -0.32 57.65 -3.18
C GLY A 188 -0.85 56.76 -4.30
N ALA A 189 -1.78 55.86 -3.96
CA ALA A 189 -2.99 55.50 -4.72
C ALA A 189 -2.91 55.24 -6.24
N ARG A 190 -3.34 54.04 -6.65
CA ARG A 190 -4.56 53.79 -7.46
C ARG A 190 -4.81 52.29 -7.64
N ASN A 191 -5.92 51.80 -7.10
CA ASN A 191 -6.55 50.55 -7.54
C ASN A 191 -7.11 50.75 -8.96
N PRO A 192 -7.16 49.69 -9.77
CA PRO A 192 -8.48 49.14 -10.05
C PRO A 192 -8.54 47.61 -9.90
N ALA A 193 -9.75 47.16 -9.59
CA ALA A 193 -10.17 45.78 -9.39
C ALA A 193 -9.77 44.81 -10.52
N GLY A 194 -9.53 43.55 -10.16
CA GLY A 194 -9.30 42.45 -11.09
C GLY A 194 -9.13 41.10 -10.38
N GLN A 195 -10.25 40.51 -9.97
CA GLN A 195 -10.57 39.07 -9.95
C GLN A 195 -9.47 38.09 -9.46
N ASP A 196 -9.62 37.65 -8.20
CA ASP A 196 -9.12 36.39 -7.68
C ASP A 196 -9.86 35.20 -8.32
N PRO A 197 -9.19 34.17 -8.84
CA PRO A 197 -9.78 32.87 -9.12
C PRO A 197 -9.24 31.84 -8.13
N SER A 198 -9.72 31.85 -6.89
CA SER A 198 -9.58 30.69 -6.00
C SER A 198 -10.73 30.66 -4.99
N GLY A 199 -11.80 30.00 -5.40
CA GLY A 199 -12.98 29.77 -4.59
C GLY A 199 -13.91 28.81 -5.32
N VAL A 200 -13.45 27.57 -5.50
CA VAL A 200 -14.34 26.48 -5.92
C VAL A 200 -14.87 25.86 -4.64
N ASP A 201 -16.10 26.25 -4.32
CA ASP A 201 -16.90 25.78 -3.20
C ASP A 201 -17.55 24.45 -3.61
N TRP A 202 -17.33 23.37 -2.84
CA TRP A 202 -17.75 22.00 -3.17
C TRP A 202 -19.11 21.65 -2.56
N HIS A 203 -20.13 22.45 -2.84
CA HIS A 203 -21.50 22.11 -2.44
C HIS A 203 -22.38 21.77 -3.65
N THR A 204 -22.74 20.48 -3.68
CA THR A 204 -23.71 19.78 -4.51
C THR A 204 -25.09 20.47 -4.49
N ASP A 205 -25.62 20.84 -5.66
CA ASP A 205 -27.05 20.78 -5.94
C ASP A 205 -27.32 21.17 -7.40
N LEU A 206 -27.77 20.24 -8.25
CA LEU A 206 -28.50 20.60 -9.49
C LEU A 206 -29.44 19.48 -9.95
N GLY A 207 -30.73 19.76 -9.83
CA GLY A 207 -31.72 19.55 -10.88
C GLY A 207 -32.79 20.65 -10.79
N PRO A 208 -33.67 20.85 -11.80
CA PRO A 208 -33.42 20.72 -13.25
C PRO A 208 -33.88 21.97 -14.06
N ALA A 209 -33.47 21.97 -15.34
CA ALA A 209 -34.09 22.58 -16.54
C ALA A 209 -33.95 24.11 -16.82
N ALA A 210 -33.39 24.43 -18.00
CA ALA A 210 -34.07 25.10 -19.14
C ALA A 210 -33.05 25.46 -20.26
N GLY A 211 -33.41 25.23 -21.54
CA GLY A 211 -32.61 25.55 -22.74
C GLY A 211 -32.51 27.06 -23.05
N PRO A 212 -31.84 27.47 -24.16
CA PRO A 212 -32.48 27.37 -25.49
C PRO A 212 -31.57 27.16 -26.74
N GLU A 213 -32.23 26.64 -27.79
CA GLU A 213 -32.21 26.93 -29.25
C GLU A 213 -30.94 27.33 -30.07
N ALA A 214 -30.57 26.42 -30.98
CA ALA A 214 -30.56 26.50 -32.46
C ALA A 214 -29.59 27.42 -33.28
N GLY A 215 -28.55 26.78 -33.86
CA GLY A 215 -28.28 26.64 -35.33
C GLY A 215 -27.34 27.65 -36.04
N PRO A 216 -26.87 27.39 -37.31
CA PRO A 216 -26.86 26.14 -38.08
C PRO A 216 -25.58 25.83 -38.93
N ALA A 217 -25.55 24.60 -39.51
CA ALA A 217 -24.87 24.11 -40.73
C ALA A 217 -23.31 24.13 -40.79
N GLY A 218 -22.59 23.11 -41.26
CA GLY A 218 -22.88 21.88 -42.00
C GLY A 218 -21.66 21.58 -42.90
N GLN A 219 -21.15 20.34 -42.93
CA GLN A 219 -20.55 19.72 -44.13
C GLN A 219 -20.09 18.27 -43.86
N SER A 220 -20.31 17.46 -44.90
CA SER A 220 -20.42 16.01 -44.94
C SER A 220 -19.09 15.23 -44.97
N LEU A 221 -19.16 13.99 -44.48
CA LEU A 221 -18.23 12.89 -44.71
C LEU A 221 -18.26 12.39 -46.18
N PRO A 222 -17.24 11.62 -46.59
CA PRO A 222 -17.51 10.25 -47.03
C PRO A 222 -16.56 9.22 -46.37
N GLY A 223 -17.03 7.99 -46.22
CA GLY A 223 -16.45 7.02 -45.29
C GLY A 223 -15.73 5.79 -45.86
N VAL A 224 -15.65 4.82 -44.93
CA VAL A 224 -15.38 3.37 -45.03
C VAL A 224 -13.91 2.91 -45.01
N ARG A 225 -13.49 2.30 -43.89
CA ARG A 225 -13.29 0.84 -43.74
C ARG A 225 -12.97 0.44 -42.29
N GLU A 226 -13.68 -0.59 -41.80
CA GLU A 226 -13.34 -1.37 -40.60
C GLU A 226 -11.95 -2.04 -40.74
N PRO A 227 -11.29 -2.35 -39.61
CA PRO A 227 -11.29 -3.77 -39.23
C PRO A 227 -11.50 -4.05 -37.74
N THR A 228 -12.10 -5.22 -37.52
CA THR A 228 -12.21 -6.01 -36.30
C THR A 228 -10.86 -6.39 -35.68
N GLY A 229 -10.80 -6.51 -34.35
CA GLY A 229 -9.70 -7.20 -33.65
C GLY A 229 -9.50 -6.75 -32.20
N LEU A 230 -10.24 -7.38 -31.26
CA LEU A 230 -10.03 -7.29 -29.81
C LEU A 230 -8.77 -8.08 -29.40
N GLY A 231 -7.93 -7.46 -28.57
CA GLY A 231 -6.86 -8.10 -27.80
C GLY A 231 -6.56 -7.24 -26.55
N PRO A 232 -6.24 -7.84 -25.39
CA PRO A 232 -6.18 -7.13 -24.12
C PRO A 232 -4.97 -6.19 -24.04
N ALA A 233 -5.22 -4.96 -23.58
CA ALA A 233 -4.22 -3.93 -23.37
C ALA A 233 -3.35 -4.27 -22.15
N ALA A 234 -2.05 -4.41 -22.38
CA ALA A 234 -1.03 -4.48 -21.35
C ALA A 234 -0.74 -3.07 -20.80
N GLU A 235 -0.65 -2.95 -19.47
CA GLU A 235 -0.18 -1.74 -18.80
C GLU A 235 1.34 -1.57 -18.97
N PRO A 236 1.85 -0.35 -19.29
CA PRO A 236 3.28 -0.12 -19.40
C PRO A 236 3.92 0.29 -18.06
N VAL A 237 4.87 -0.53 -17.61
CA VAL A 237 5.90 -0.18 -16.63
C VAL A 237 6.84 0.88 -17.22
N ALA A 238 7.06 1.99 -16.53
CA ALA A 238 8.06 2.99 -16.91
C ALA A 238 9.50 2.50 -16.58
N PRO A 239 10.49 2.71 -17.46
CA PRO A 239 11.86 2.28 -17.26
C PRO A 239 12.66 3.29 -16.41
N ASN A 240 13.51 2.76 -15.52
CA ASN A 240 14.51 3.52 -14.75
C ASN A 240 15.88 3.37 -15.45
N PRO A 241 16.61 4.44 -15.81
CA PRO A 241 17.94 4.30 -16.39
C PRO A 241 19.03 4.05 -15.32
N ALA A 242 19.97 3.18 -15.71
CA ALA A 242 21.21 2.76 -15.03
C ALA A 242 22.02 3.94 -14.42
N GLY A 243 22.82 3.78 -13.37
CA GLY A 243 23.78 2.71 -13.10
C GLY A 243 25.13 3.06 -13.73
N GLN A 244 26.03 3.67 -12.94
CA GLN A 244 27.46 3.79 -13.25
C GLN A 244 28.27 3.54 -11.97
N ASP A 245 29.00 2.43 -11.96
CA ASP A 245 30.10 2.14 -11.02
C ASP A 245 31.30 3.07 -11.28
N PRO A 246 32.17 3.24 -10.27
CA PRO A 246 33.55 2.82 -10.52
C PRO A 246 34.22 2.06 -9.36
N ASP A 247 34.75 0.90 -9.72
CA ASP A 247 36.12 0.38 -9.56
C ASP A 247 36.85 0.40 -8.20
N GLU A 248 37.55 -0.72 -7.95
CA GLU A 248 38.14 -1.17 -6.69
C GLU A 248 39.54 -0.63 -6.36
N GLY A 249 39.76 -0.40 -5.05
CA GLY A 249 41.03 -0.69 -4.33
C GLY A 249 41.75 0.49 -3.66
N PRO A 250 42.68 0.28 -2.69
CA PRO A 250 42.85 -0.79 -1.70
C PRO A 250 42.79 -0.30 -0.23
N GLN A 251 42.55 -1.20 0.74
CA GLN A 251 42.56 -0.88 2.18
C GLN A 251 43.95 -0.55 2.75
N PRO A 252 44.02 0.31 3.78
CA PRO A 252 44.54 -0.18 5.06
C PRO A 252 43.92 0.45 6.34
N GLY A 253 43.98 -0.29 7.45
CA GLY A 253 44.31 0.30 8.76
C GLY A 253 43.20 0.41 9.82
N VAL A 254 43.22 -0.54 10.74
CA VAL A 254 42.51 -0.60 12.03
C VAL A 254 42.62 0.69 12.87
N GLN A 255 41.51 1.16 13.47
CA GLN A 255 41.39 1.58 14.89
C GLN A 255 40.00 2.12 15.30
N GLY A 256 39.47 1.58 16.42
CA GLY A 256 38.75 2.35 17.45
C GLY A 256 37.23 2.53 17.34
N ARG A 257 36.44 1.57 17.85
CA ARG A 257 35.05 1.79 18.31
C ARG A 257 35.04 1.98 19.84
N PRO A 258 34.26 2.91 20.42
CA PRO A 258 33.81 2.80 21.80
C PRO A 258 32.49 2.03 21.90
N ARG A 259 32.43 1.27 22.99
CA ARG A 259 31.54 0.16 23.33
C ARG A 259 30.58 0.64 24.42
N TRP A 260 29.27 0.53 24.22
CA TRP A 260 28.30 0.68 25.31
C TRP A 260 28.09 -0.68 26.00
N VAL A 261 28.40 -0.70 27.29
CA VAL A 261 28.47 -1.89 28.15
C VAL A 261 27.09 -2.21 28.71
N ARG A 262 26.65 -3.47 28.55
CA ARG A 262 25.54 -4.07 29.28
C ARG A 262 26.04 -4.51 30.66
N SER A 263 25.33 -4.12 31.72
CA SER A 263 25.42 -4.77 33.03
C SER A 263 24.18 -5.64 33.24
N ARG A 264 24.40 -6.96 33.43
CA ARG A 264 23.44 -7.88 34.04
C ARG A 264 23.80 -8.00 35.51
N LEU A 265 22.80 -8.16 36.38
CA LEU A 265 22.81 -9.16 37.47
C LEU A 265 21.42 -9.32 38.10
N ALA A 266 21.07 -10.60 38.28
CA ALA A 266 20.13 -11.23 39.22
C ALA A 266 18.59 -11.19 39.01
N ALA A 267 18.01 -12.39 39.04
CA ALA A 267 16.58 -12.74 39.13
C ALA A 267 16.31 -13.43 40.50
N PRO A 268 15.12 -14.01 40.80
CA PRO A 268 13.77 -13.44 40.78
C PRO A 268 13.07 -13.60 42.17
N ARG A 269 11.98 -12.85 42.44
CA ARG A 269 11.01 -13.23 43.49
C ARG A 269 9.57 -12.97 43.01
N ARG A 270 8.74 -14.02 43.09
CA ARG A 270 7.28 -13.96 42.95
C ARG A 270 6.67 -13.40 44.24
N PRO A 271 5.55 -12.66 44.14
CA PRO A 271 4.58 -12.57 45.23
C PRO A 271 3.26 -13.27 44.84
N ARG A 272 2.80 -14.19 45.69
CA ARG A 272 1.37 -14.56 45.82
C ARG A 272 0.92 -14.22 47.24
N GLY A 273 -0.29 -13.68 47.34
CA GLY A 273 -1.01 -13.33 48.57
C GLY A 273 -1.78 -12.02 48.34
N ALA A 274 -3.03 -11.82 48.73
CA ALA A 274 -3.97 -12.66 49.45
C ALA A 274 -5.39 -12.19 49.08
N ARG A 275 -6.22 -13.09 48.56
CA ARG A 275 -7.64 -13.13 48.86
C ARG A 275 -7.96 -14.57 49.24
N TYR A 276 -8.05 -14.75 50.55
CA TYR A 276 -8.85 -15.71 51.34
C TYR A 276 -9.48 -16.91 50.62
N ALA A 277 -9.66 -18.08 51.22
CA ALA A 277 -9.20 -18.73 52.44
C ALA A 277 -9.97 -20.07 52.47
N GLY A 278 -9.37 -21.10 53.08
CA GLY A 278 -10.05 -22.34 53.47
C GLY A 278 -9.82 -23.50 52.48
N ILE A 279 -9.49 -24.71 52.90
CA ILE A 279 -9.35 -25.30 54.23
C ILE A 279 -8.45 -26.56 54.06
N GLU A 280 -7.53 -26.79 54.99
CA GLU A 280 -6.84 -28.06 55.30
C GLU A 280 -7.89 -29.17 55.61
N GLU A 281 -7.65 -30.47 55.70
CA GLU A 281 -6.57 -31.47 55.56
C GLU A 281 -7.32 -32.82 55.73
N ALA A 282 -6.78 -33.95 55.27
CA ALA A 282 -6.67 -35.21 56.04
C ALA A 282 -6.48 -36.46 55.18
N GLU A 283 -5.67 -37.36 55.75
CA GLU A 283 -5.04 -38.58 55.24
C GLU A 283 -5.98 -39.78 54.99
N ALA A 284 -5.53 -40.61 54.03
CA ALA A 284 -5.55 -42.08 53.79
C ALA A 284 -6.27 -43.06 54.78
N PRO A 285 -6.41 -44.40 54.50
CA PRO A 285 -6.07 -45.22 53.30
C PRO A 285 -7.14 -46.26 52.86
N GLY A 286 -6.98 -46.74 51.61
CA GLY A 286 -6.95 -48.18 51.25
C GLY A 286 -8.20 -49.06 51.36
N THR A 287 -8.81 -49.39 50.21
CA THR A 287 -9.09 -50.79 49.79
C THR A 287 -9.47 -50.80 48.31
N GLY A 288 -8.83 -51.69 47.55
CA GLY A 288 -8.89 -51.72 46.08
C GLY A 288 -10.24 -52.15 45.51
N HIS A 289 -10.38 -51.98 44.19
CA HIS A 289 -10.75 -52.98 43.18
C HIS A 289 -10.59 -52.28 41.82
N GLY A 290 -9.70 -52.80 40.98
CA GLY A 290 -9.24 -52.11 39.78
C GLY A 290 -10.03 -52.40 38.51
N VAL A 291 -9.72 -51.65 37.45
CA VAL A 291 -9.65 -52.18 36.09
C VAL A 291 -8.66 -51.39 35.23
N ALA A 292 -8.01 -52.14 34.35
CA ALA A 292 -6.81 -51.91 33.54
C ALA A 292 -6.59 -50.56 32.83
N ALA A 293 -5.33 -50.12 32.87
CA ALA A 293 -4.71 -49.22 31.90
C ALA A 293 -4.20 -50.01 30.68
N VAL A 294 -4.34 -49.45 29.48
CA VAL A 294 -3.75 -49.95 28.22
C VAL A 294 -2.50 -49.12 27.90
N PRO A 295 -1.38 -49.74 27.47
CA PRO A 295 -0.08 -49.07 27.44
C PRO A 295 0.16 -48.24 26.18
N VAL A 296 0.97 -47.19 26.36
CA VAL A 296 1.72 -46.48 25.33
C VAL A 296 2.87 -47.37 24.84
N GLY A 297 3.05 -47.49 23.52
CA GLY A 297 4.30 -48.00 22.95
C GLY A 297 4.19 -48.45 21.50
N GLY A 298 4.86 -47.73 20.60
CA GLY A 298 5.01 -48.13 19.20
C GLY A 298 5.97 -47.23 18.42
N GLY A 299 7.23 -47.15 18.86
CA GLY A 299 8.30 -46.58 18.03
C GLY A 299 8.60 -47.49 16.83
N ALA A 300 8.67 -46.91 15.64
CA ALA A 300 8.93 -47.63 14.40
C ALA A 300 10.36 -48.22 14.37
N PRO A 301 10.55 -49.46 13.86
CA PRO A 301 11.86 -50.11 13.84
C PRO A 301 12.75 -49.52 12.75
N ARG A 302 13.98 -49.14 13.09
CA ARG A 302 15.03 -48.77 12.12
C ARG A 302 15.96 -49.96 11.88
N GLY A 303 16.00 -50.45 10.65
CA GLY A 303 16.94 -51.47 10.18
C GLY A 303 16.86 -51.62 8.66
N ALA A 304 18.00 -51.90 8.02
CA ALA A 304 18.29 -51.83 6.57
C ALA A 304 17.49 -52.78 5.64
N ARG A 305 16.31 -53.22 6.06
CA ARG A 305 15.39 -54.10 5.33
C ARG A 305 13.98 -53.51 5.16
N PHE A 306 13.79 -52.24 5.52
CA PHE A 306 12.57 -51.47 5.26
C PHE A 306 12.82 -50.35 4.21
N GLY A 307 13.64 -50.64 3.20
CA GLY A 307 13.75 -49.78 2.02
C GLY A 307 12.53 -49.96 1.13
N GLY A 308 11.62 -48.99 1.15
CA GLY A 308 10.47 -48.95 0.25
C GLY A 308 9.10 -49.05 0.95
N ALA A 309 8.86 -48.24 1.98
CA ALA A 309 7.49 -47.83 2.29
C ALA A 309 7.35 -46.41 1.73
N GLU A 310 6.78 -46.31 0.53
CA GLU A 310 6.32 -45.04 -0.03
C GLU A 310 5.36 -44.44 1.00
N GLU A 311 5.78 -43.32 1.60
CA GLU A 311 4.97 -42.52 2.50
C GLU A 311 3.70 -42.19 1.72
N ALA A 312 2.59 -42.82 2.08
CA ALA A 312 1.34 -42.72 1.36
C ALA A 312 1.01 -41.23 1.23
N ARG A 313 1.15 -40.70 0.02
CA ARG A 313 0.77 -39.33 -0.28
C ARG A 313 -0.68 -39.20 0.17
N PRO A 314 -1.03 -38.21 1.02
CA PRO A 314 -2.42 -37.99 1.35
C PRO A 314 -3.20 -37.90 0.03
N GLU A 315 -4.22 -38.73 -0.12
CA GLU A 315 -5.07 -38.67 -1.31
C GLU A 315 -5.54 -37.23 -1.45
N PRO A 316 -5.50 -36.65 -2.66
CA PRO A 316 -5.95 -35.29 -2.88
C PRO A 316 -7.39 -35.20 -2.38
N VAL A 317 -7.61 -34.41 -1.33
CA VAL A 317 -8.95 -34.06 -0.86
C VAL A 317 -9.59 -33.35 -2.04
N VAL A 318 -10.49 -34.04 -2.73
CA VAL A 318 -11.27 -33.44 -3.80
C VAL A 318 -12.01 -32.26 -3.16
N PRO A 319 -11.90 -31.04 -3.70
CA PRO A 319 -12.58 -29.89 -3.12
C PRO A 319 -14.07 -30.23 -3.03
N GLU A 320 -14.56 -30.31 -1.79
CA GLU A 320 -15.93 -30.66 -1.52
C GLU A 320 -16.79 -29.56 -2.15
N ARG A 321 -17.61 -29.94 -3.14
CA ARG A 321 -18.45 -28.97 -3.85
C ARG A 321 -19.31 -28.26 -2.80
N PRO A 322 -19.45 -26.93 -2.88
CA PRO A 322 -20.20 -26.19 -1.88
C PRO A 322 -21.59 -26.79 -1.73
N SER A 323 -21.99 -27.04 -0.48
CA SER A 323 -23.27 -27.67 -0.20
C SER A 323 -24.41 -26.73 -0.58
N PRO A 324 -25.63 -27.24 -0.81
CA PRO A 324 -26.81 -26.38 -0.95
C PRO A 324 -26.99 -25.44 0.25
N GLU A 325 -26.69 -25.92 1.47
CA GLU A 325 -26.78 -25.14 2.70
C GLU A 325 -25.80 -23.95 2.71
N ASP A 326 -24.58 -24.12 2.16
CA ASP A 326 -23.59 -23.03 2.04
C ASP A 326 -24.07 -21.93 1.10
N ARG A 327 -24.72 -22.31 -0.01
CA ARG A 327 -25.30 -21.33 -0.95
C ARG A 327 -26.46 -20.57 -0.32
N GLU A 328 -27.32 -21.25 0.41
CA GLU A 328 -28.41 -20.58 1.13
C GLU A 328 -27.89 -19.66 2.24
N ALA A 329 -26.84 -20.06 2.96
CA ALA A 329 -26.20 -19.22 3.97
C ALA A 329 -25.54 -17.99 3.35
N ALA A 330 -24.92 -18.13 2.18
CA ALA A 330 -24.39 -17.02 1.40
C ALA A 330 -25.50 -16.06 0.97
N ALA A 331 -26.60 -16.56 0.40
CA ALA A 331 -27.75 -15.75 -0.02
C ALA A 331 -28.35 -14.97 1.17
N ARG A 332 -28.56 -15.65 2.32
CA ARG A 332 -29.03 -14.99 3.56
C ARG A 332 -28.09 -13.89 4.04
N THR A 333 -26.77 -14.09 3.92
CA THR A 333 -25.77 -13.07 4.29
C THR A 333 -25.91 -11.85 3.38
N VAL A 334 -26.03 -12.05 2.07
CA VAL A 334 -26.17 -10.99 1.08
C VAL A 334 -27.47 -10.21 1.23
N ASP A 335 -28.59 -10.90 1.49
CA ASP A 335 -29.88 -10.26 1.75
C ASP A 335 -29.83 -9.40 3.03
N ALA A 336 -29.21 -9.91 4.09
CA ALA A 336 -28.99 -9.14 5.32
C ALA A 336 -28.10 -7.91 5.07
N LEU A 337 -27.03 -8.06 4.29
CA LEU A 337 -26.12 -6.98 3.95
C LEU A 337 -26.82 -5.87 3.16
N ARG A 338 -27.61 -6.23 2.14
CA ARG A 338 -28.42 -5.28 1.35
C ARG A 338 -29.40 -4.51 2.23
N ARG A 339 -30.09 -5.21 3.13
CA ARG A 339 -31.01 -4.57 4.07
C ARG A 339 -30.27 -3.56 4.96
N LEU A 340 -29.15 -3.95 5.55
CA LEU A 340 -28.35 -3.05 6.40
C LEU A 340 -27.85 -1.83 5.63
N ARG A 341 -27.40 -2.01 4.38
CA ARG A 341 -26.98 -0.90 3.50
C ARG A 341 -28.13 0.03 3.15
N ALA A 342 -29.31 -0.51 2.80
CA ALA A 342 -30.50 0.28 2.49
C ALA A 342 -31.02 1.07 3.70
N GLU A 343 -30.85 0.53 4.92
CA GLU A 343 -31.17 1.21 6.18
C GLU A 343 -30.10 2.22 6.64
N GLY A 344 -29.00 2.40 5.88
CA GLY A 344 -27.89 3.28 6.25
C GLY A 344 -27.03 2.78 7.42
N ARG A 345 -27.17 1.50 7.81
CA ARG A 345 -26.50 0.88 8.97
C ARG A 345 -25.13 0.31 8.59
N GLY A 346 -24.24 1.19 8.13
CA GLY A 346 -22.93 0.81 7.60
C GLY A 346 -22.01 0.07 8.59
N GLY A 347 -22.05 0.44 9.88
CA GLY A 347 -21.24 -0.23 10.91
C GLY A 347 -21.65 -1.69 11.15
N GLU A 348 -22.96 -1.97 11.14
CA GLU A 348 -23.48 -3.33 11.29
C GLU A 348 -23.28 -4.16 10.02
N ALA A 349 -23.36 -3.53 8.84
CA ALA A 349 -22.97 -4.15 7.59
C ALA A 349 -21.49 -4.58 7.62
N HIS A 350 -20.61 -3.74 8.12
CA HIS A 350 -19.20 -4.07 8.31
C HIS A 350 -19.00 -5.21 9.33
N ALA A 351 -19.67 -5.16 10.49
CA ALA A 351 -19.62 -6.24 11.47
C ALA A 351 -20.05 -7.60 10.87
N LEU A 352 -21.10 -7.60 10.05
CA LEU A 352 -21.55 -8.80 9.33
C LEU A 352 -20.49 -9.32 8.35
N LEU A 353 -19.73 -8.43 7.69
CA LEU A 353 -18.61 -8.81 6.82
C LEU A 353 -17.43 -9.40 7.62
N CYS A 354 -17.10 -8.83 8.78
CA CYS A 354 -16.09 -9.39 9.68
C CYS A 354 -16.49 -10.79 10.18
N GLU A 355 -17.75 -10.96 10.59
CA GLU A 355 -18.31 -12.27 10.95
C GLU A 355 -18.27 -13.24 9.77
N ALA A 356 -18.55 -12.75 8.56
CA ALA A 356 -18.45 -13.54 7.33
C ALA A 356 -17.03 -13.99 7.02
N ALA A 357 -16.04 -13.12 7.16
CA ALA A 357 -14.63 -13.45 6.97
C ALA A 357 -14.12 -14.45 8.02
N ALA A 358 -14.63 -14.41 9.25
CA ALA A 358 -14.22 -15.29 10.34
C ALA A 358 -14.84 -16.71 10.30
N ARG A 359 -15.81 -16.95 9.41
CA ARG A 359 -16.43 -18.28 9.18
C ARG A 359 -15.43 -19.27 8.57
N PRO A 360 -15.76 -20.59 8.54
CA PRO A 360 -14.94 -21.57 7.86
C PRO A 360 -14.63 -21.17 6.40
N PRO A 361 -13.38 -21.28 5.95
CA PRO A 361 -12.94 -20.85 4.61
C PRO A 361 -13.76 -21.38 3.44
N GLY A 362 -14.30 -22.62 3.56
CA GLY A 362 -15.18 -23.24 2.55
C GLY A 362 -16.38 -22.39 2.15
N THR A 363 -16.83 -21.48 3.03
CA THR A 363 -17.97 -20.59 2.77
C THR A 363 -17.65 -19.40 1.85
N LEU A 364 -16.36 -19.10 1.63
CA LEU A 364 -15.92 -17.94 0.85
C LEU A 364 -16.30 -18.02 -0.63
N GLY A 365 -16.24 -19.22 -1.22
CA GLY A 365 -16.57 -19.43 -2.64
C GLY A 365 -18.03 -19.05 -2.95
N PRO A 366 -19.03 -19.71 -2.34
CA PRO A 366 -20.44 -19.36 -2.51
C PRO A 366 -20.75 -17.91 -2.16
N LEU A 367 -20.17 -17.39 -1.06
CA LEU A 367 -20.40 -16.00 -0.66
C LEU A 367 -19.89 -15.01 -1.70
N ALA A 368 -18.74 -15.27 -2.31
CA ALA A 368 -18.23 -14.44 -3.39
C ALA A 368 -19.16 -14.47 -4.61
N GLU A 369 -19.63 -15.64 -5.03
CA GLU A 369 -20.57 -15.76 -6.15
C GLU A 369 -21.86 -14.97 -5.89
N GLU A 370 -22.44 -15.10 -4.69
CA GLU A 370 -23.64 -14.36 -4.28
C GLU A 370 -23.41 -12.84 -4.25
N LEU A 371 -22.30 -12.37 -3.67
CA LEU A 371 -21.95 -10.93 -3.61
C LEU A 371 -21.77 -10.33 -5.00
N HIS A 372 -21.06 -11.00 -5.91
CA HIS A 372 -20.88 -10.51 -7.28
C HIS A 372 -22.19 -10.50 -8.07
N ARG A 373 -23.00 -11.56 -7.95
CA ARG A 373 -24.33 -11.59 -8.59
C ARG A 373 -25.23 -10.48 -8.06
N ALA A 374 -25.02 -10.09 -6.81
CA ALA A 374 -25.74 -9.01 -6.16
C ALA A 374 -25.21 -7.59 -6.48
N GLY A 375 -24.10 -7.46 -7.22
CA GLY A 375 -23.45 -6.18 -7.51
C GLY A 375 -22.63 -5.61 -6.34
N LEU A 376 -22.34 -6.41 -5.31
CA LEU A 376 -21.69 -5.99 -4.07
C LEU A 376 -20.18 -6.26 -4.09
N GLY A 377 -19.51 -5.90 -5.19
CA GLY A 377 -18.08 -6.11 -5.36
C GLY A 377 -17.22 -5.35 -4.33
N ALA A 378 -17.67 -4.17 -3.89
CA ALA A 378 -16.99 -3.40 -2.85
C ALA A 378 -17.03 -4.10 -1.47
N ASP A 379 -18.16 -4.73 -1.14
CA ASP A 379 -18.28 -5.52 0.08
C ASP A 379 -17.43 -6.81 0.00
N TRP A 380 -17.30 -7.41 -1.19
CA TRP A 380 -16.36 -8.51 -1.40
C TRP A 380 -14.89 -8.09 -1.20
N ALA A 381 -14.50 -6.92 -1.73
CA ALA A 381 -13.16 -6.39 -1.50
C ALA A 381 -12.90 -6.10 0.00
N THR A 382 -13.91 -5.59 0.71
CA THR A 382 -13.86 -5.40 2.17
C THR A 382 -13.71 -6.73 2.89
N LEU A 383 -14.45 -7.76 2.50
CA LEU A 383 -14.35 -9.08 3.10
C LEU A 383 -12.96 -9.70 2.89
N LEU A 384 -12.37 -9.58 1.69
CA LEU A 384 -11.00 -10.03 1.44
C LEU A 384 -9.97 -9.30 2.31
N TRP A 385 -10.17 -8.00 2.54
CA TRP A 385 -9.35 -7.23 3.47
C TRP A 385 -9.41 -7.78 4.90
N GLU A 386 -10.63 -8.05 5.40
CA GLU A 386 -10.82 -8.68 6.71
C GLU A 386 -10.21 -10.08 6.76
N ALA A 387 -10.37 -10.88 5.70
CA ALA A 387 -9.76 -12.21 5.59
C ALA A 387 -8.22 -12.15 5.61
N SER A 388 -7.61 -11.09 5.09
CA SER A 388 -6.16 -10.88 5.11
C SER A 388 -5.60 -10.69 6.53
N SER A 389 -6.46 -10.25 7.46
CA SER A 389 -6.13 -9.99 8.86
C SER A 389 -6.35 -11.21 9.77
N LEU A 390 -6.82 -12.34 9.22
CA LEU A 390 -7.00 -13.58 9.98
C LEU A 390 -5.65 -14.18 10.45
N PRO A 391 -5.63 -14.99 11.52
CA PRO A 391 -4.44 -15.74 11.92
C PRO A 391 -3.81 -16.53 10.76
N PRO A 392 -2.49 -16.77 10.75
CA PRO A 392 -1.76 -17.28 9.59
C PRO A 392 -2.36 -18.53 8.95
N GLU A 393 -2.81 -19.48 9.76
CA GLU A 393 -3.39 -20.74 9.30
C GLU A 393 -4.76 -20.53 8.65
N ARG A 394 -5.58 -19.63 9.21
CA ARG A 394 -6.91 -19.30 8.65
C ARG A 394 -6.79 -18.48 7.36
N PHE A 395 -5.82 -17.57 7.31
CA PHE A 395 -5.47 -16.83 6.10
C PHE A 395 -5.00 -17.78 4.98
N ALA A 396 -4.09 -18.71 5.30
CA ALA A 396 -3.62 -19.72 4.36
C ALA A 396 -4.78 -20.61 3.85
N ALA A 397 -5.66 -21.06 4.75
CA ALA A 397 -6.82 -21.85 4.38
C ALA A 397 -7.82 -21.06 3.51
N ALA A 398 -8.04 -19.77 3.77
CA ALA A 398 -8.85 -18.90 2.93
C ALA A 398 -8.28 -18.76 1.52
N ALA A 399 -6.98 -18.52 1.40
CA ALA A 399 -6.30 -18.45 0.11
C ALA A 399 -6.34 -19.80 -0.64
N GLY A 400 -6.15 -20.92 0.06
CA GLY A 400 -6.25 -22.27 -0.49
C GLY A 400 -7.64 -22.58 -1.05
N VAL A 401 -8.70 -22.31 -0.29
CA VAL A 401 -10.08 -22.51 -0.77
C VAL A 401 -10.41 -21.63 -1.98
N LEU A 402 -9.94 -20.38 -2.00
CA LEU A 402 -10.12 -19.53 -3.18
C LEU A 402 -9.38 -20.09 -4.41
N ALA A 403 -8.18 -20.64 -4.23
CA ALA A 403 -7.44 -21.29 -5.29
C ALA A 403 -8.16 -22.55 -5.80
N ASP A 404 -8.64 -23.41 -4.91
CA ASP A 404 -9.38 -24.63 -5.24
C ASP A 404 -10.72 -24.35 -5.94
N ALA A 405 -11.36 -23.25 -5.57
CA ALA A 405 -12.57 -22.76 -6.22
C ALA A 405 -12.30 -22.13 -7.60
N GLY A 406 -11.04 -22.12 -8.08
CA GLY A 406 -10.65 -21.53 -9.36
C GLY A 406 -10.62 -20.00 -9.35
N ARG A 407 -10.72 -19.37 -8.17
CA ARG A 407 -10.74 -17.90 -8.00
C ARG A 407 -9.32 -17.36 -7.80
N ALA A 408 -8.49 -17.57 -8.83
CA ALA A 408 -7.06 -17.26 -8.79
C ALA A 408 -6.77 -15.75 -8.59
N GLU A 409 -7.62 -14.87 -9.14
CA GLU A 409 -7.47 -13.43 -8.98
C GLU A 409 -7.69 -12.98 -7.54
N ASP A 410 -8.78 -13.45 -6.90
CA ASP A 410 -9.10 -13.16 -5.50
C ASP A 410 -8.08 -13.77 -4.54
N CYS A 411 -7.65 -15.01 -4.81
CA CYS A 411 -6.56 -15.63 -4.07
C CYS A 411 -5.30 -14.77 -4.16
N GLY A 412 -4.91 -14.35 -5.38
CA GLY A 412 -3.76 -13.47 -5.59
C GLY A 412 -3.90 -12.12 -4.88
N GLN A 413 -5.10 -11.53 -4.87
CA GLN A 413 -5.38 -10.28 -4.15
C GLN A 413 -5.22 -10.46 -2.64
N LEU A 414 -5.81 -11.50 -2.07
CA LEU A 414 -5.70 -11.84 -0.64
C LEU A 414 -4.23 -12.03 -0.24
N LEU A 415 -3.47 -12.80 -1.03
CA LEU A 415 -2.05 -13.05 -0.78
C LEU A 415 -1.22 -11.77 -0.82
N ARG A 416 -1.49 -10.85 -1.77
CA ARG A 416 -0.83 -9.55 -1.84
C ARG A 416 -1.16 -8.65 -0.64
N GLN A 417 -2.41 -8.66 -0.16
CA GLN A 417 -2.78 -7.91 1.05
C GLN A 417 -2.08 -8.46 2.30
N GLY A 418 -1.91 -9.79 2.37
CA GLY A 418 -1.23 -10.46 3.48
C GLY A 418 0.27 -10.16 3.61
N ILE A 419 0.90 -9.47 2.64
CA ILE A 419 2.34 -9.14 2.75
C ILE A 419 2.61 -8.08 3.81
N SER A 420 1.61 -7.35 4.30
CA SER A 420 1.76 -6.32 5.34
C SER A 420 1.97 -6.90 6.74
N ARG A 421 1.75 -8.21 6.92
CA ARG A 421 1.86 -8.92 8.19
C ARG A 421 3.29 -8.99 8.74
N ALA A 422 3.44 -9.43 9.99
CA ALA A 422 4.75 -9.62 10.57
C ALA A 422 5.53 -10.73 9.81
N PRO A 423 6.86 -10.61 9.63
CA PRO A 423 7.67 -11.59 8.89
C PRO A 423 7.45 -13.06 9.32
N ASP A 424 7.33 -13.32 10.61
CA ASP A 424 7.08 -14.64 11.20
C ASP A 424 5.69 -15.18 10.86
N GLU A 425 4.66 -14.33 10.88
CA GLU A 425 3.31 -14.70 10.46
C GLU A 425 3.23 -15.06 8.97
N ILE A 426 3.98 -14.34 8.12
CA ILE A 426 4.04 -14.65 6.68
C ILE A 426 4.75 -15.99 6.47
N GLY A 427 5.83 -16.25 7.19
CA GLY A 427 6.51 -17.55 7.16
C GLY A 427 5.59 -18.69 7.57
N ALA A 428 4.82 -18.50 8.66
CA ALA A 428 3.82 -19.47 9.11
C ALA A 428 2.71 -19.69 8.07
N ALA A 429 2.19 -18.63 7.45
CA ALA A 429 1.19 -18.73 6.38
C ALA A 429 1.70 -19.48 5.15
N ALA A 430 2.95 -19.22 4.72
CA ALA A 430 3.56 -19.94 3.60
C ALA A 430 3.72 -21.44 3.89
N LEU A 431 4.13 -21.80 5.12
CA LEU A 431 4.20 -23.19 5.56
C LEU A 431 2.83 -23.86 5.64
N ALA A 432 1.80 -23.13 6.10
CA ALA A 432 0.43 -23.61 6.16
C ALA A 432 -0.14 -23.87 4.76
N LEU A 433 0.11 -22.98 3.79
CA LEU A 433 -0.26 -23.16 2.39
C LEU A 433 0.40 -24.42 1.79
N ASP A 434 1.71 -24.57 1.98
CA ASP A 434 2.46 -25.71 1.46
C ASP A 434 2.00 -27.03 2.09
N THR A 435 1.74 -27.03 3.40
CA THR A 435 1.20 -28.20 4.13
C THR A 435 -0.23 -28.54 3.69
N GLY A 436 -1.01 -27.53 3.26
CA GLY A 436 -2.33 -27.71 2.67
C GLY A 436 -2.33 -28.13 1.19
N GLY A 437 -1.16 -28.32 0.57
CA GLY A 437 -1.06 -28.70 -0.85
C GLY A 437 -1.09 -27.52 -1.84
N HIS A 438 -1.09 -26.28 -1.34
CA HIS A 438 -1.13 -25.05 -2.14
C HIS A 438 0.28 -24.46 -2.34
N SER A 439 1.24 -25.28 -2.78
CA SER A 439 2.64 -24.86 -2.94
C SER A 439 2.81 -23.74 -4.00
N ARG A 440 1.88 -23.66 -4.97
CA ARG A 440 1.87 -22.57 -5.95
C ARG A 440 1.55 -21.23 -5.27
N GLU A 441 0.54 -21.22 -4.41
CA GLU A 441 0.08 -20.06 -3.67
C GLU A 441 1.10 -19.64 -2.61
N ALA A 442 1.75 -20.60 -1.95
CA ALA A 442 2.90 -20.33 -1.08
C ALA A 442 4.02 -19.61 -1.86
N ARG A 443 4.36 -20.08 -3.06
CA ARG A 443 5.36 -19.42 -3.92
C ARG A 443 4.92 -18.01 -4.33
N LEU A 444 3.64 -17.80 -4.64
CA LEU A 444 3.11 -16.47 -4.97
C LEU A 444 3.25 -15.51 -3.79
N LEU A 445 2.93 -15.94 -2.57
CA LEU A 445 3.11 -15.15 -1.35
C LEU A 445 4.58 -14.76 -1.13
N LEU A 446 5.48 -15.75 -1.19
CA LEU A 446 6.91 -15.52 -0.99
C LEU A 446 7.51 -14.61 -2.08
N THR A 447 7.09 -14.79 -3.34
CA THR A 447 7.52 -13.94 -4.46
C THR A 447 7.07 -12.49 -4.25
N ALA A 448 5.82 -12.29 -3.85
CA ALA A 448 5.29 -10.95 -3.56
C ALA A 448 6.07 -10.27 -2.43
N VAL A 449 6.44 -11.01 -1.38
CA VAL A 449 7.27 -10.48 -0.29
C VAL A 449 8.66 -10.07 -0.77
N VAL A 450 9.33 -10.91 -1.56
CA VAL A 450 10.67 -10.60 -2.09
C VAL A 450 10.66 -9.38 -3.02
N GLN A 451 9.57 -9.16 -3.76
CA GLN A 451 9.39 -7.97 -4.60
C GLN A 451 9.15 -6.70 -3.76
N ALA A 452 8.28 -6.79 -2.75
CA ALA A 452 7.77 -5.62 -2.02
C ALA A 452 8.60 -5.22 -0.78
N ARG A 453 9.31 -6.16 -0.15
CA ARG A 453 10.05 -5.93 1.10
C ARG A 453 11.56 -5.97 0.89
N SER A 454 12.31 -5.53 1.90
CA SER A 454 13.78 -5.61 1.90
C SER A 454 14.24 -7.07 1.98
N ALA A 455 15.46 -7.35 1.55
CA ALA A 455 16.07 -8.68 1.67
C ALA A 455 16.20 -9.13 3.14
N GLU A 456 16.47 -8.19 4.06
CA GLU A 456 16.51 -8.46 5.50
C GLU A 456 15.14 -8.88 6.05
N ASP A 457 14.07 -8.21 5.64
CA ASP A 457 12.71 -8.53 6.04
C ASP A 457 12.28 -9.89 5.49
N ALA A 458 12.59 -10.17 4.21
CA ALA A 458 12.35 -11.48 3.58
C ALA A 458 13.12 -12.60 4.29
N ALA A 459 14.38 -12.37 4.67
CA ALA A 459 15.18 -13.34 5.43
C ALA A 459 14.62 -13.62 6.84
N ARG A 460 13.82 -12.72 7.42
CA ARG A 460 13.16 -12.97 8.72
C ARG A 460 12.04 -14.00 8.64
N LEU A 461 11.40 -14.21 7.48
CA LEU A 461 10.36 -15.25 7.29
C LEU A 461 10.91 -16.64 7.62
N ALA A 462 12.16 -16.89 7.24
CA ALA A 462 12.83 -18.17 7.44
C ALA A 462 12.97 -18.56 8.93
N ALA A 463 12.73 -17.65 9.88
CA ALA A 463 12.76 -17.98 11.30
C ALA A 463 11.68 -19.01 11.70
N ALA A 464 10.57 -19.10 10.97
CA ALA A 464 9.50 -20.06 11.26
C ALA A 464 9.92 -21.51 11.03
N ASP A 465 10.56 -21.78 9.89
CA ASP A 465 11.19 -23.07 9.57
C ASP A 465 12.31 -22.82 8.53
N PRO A 466 13.57 -22.68 8.96
CA PRO A 466 14.66 -22.39 8.04
C PRO A 466 14.84 -23.46 6.98
N HIS A 467 14.64 -24.74 7.32
CA HIS A 467 14.89 -25.85 6.40
C HIS A 467 13.89 -25.86 5.24
N ARG A 468 12.62 -25.50 5.50
CA ARG A 468 11.59 -25.43 4.47
C ARG A 468 11.54 -24.10 3.74
N LEU A 469 11.75 -22.98 4.43
CA LEU A 469 11.54 -21.66 3.85
C LEU A 469 12.76 -21.09 3.12
N VAL A 470 13.99 -21.39 3.56
CA VAL A 470 15.19 -20.86 2.89
C VAL A 470 15.25 -21.25 1.41
N PRO A 471 15.07 -22.54 1.02
CA PRO A 471 15.07 -22.92 -0.39
C PRO A 471 13.97 -22.19 -1.18
N GLN A 472 12.76 -22.11 -0.64
CA GLN A 472 11.62 -21.48 -1.32
C GLN A 472 11.82 -19.97 -1.50
N LEU A 473 12.40 -19.29 -0.50
CA LEU A 473 12.72 -17.87 -0.58
C LEU A 473 13.80 -17.59 -1.63
N LEU A 474 14.83 -18.45 -1.72
CA LEU A 474 15.87 -18.35 -2.74
C LEU A 474 15.31 -18.61 -4.13
N ASP A 475 14.45 -19.62 -4.29
CA ASP A 475 13.75 -19.90 -5.55
C ASP A 475 12.86 -18.72 -5.98
N ALA A 476 12.11 -18.14 -5.04
CA ALA A 476 11.29 -16.95 -5.28
C ALA A 476 12.17 -15.75 -5.68
N ALA A 477 13.27 -15.50 -4.98
CA ALA A 477 14.17 -14.40 -5.31
C ALA A 477 14.86 -14.56 -6.66
N ARG A 478 15.27 -15.78 -7.00
CA ARG A 478 15.83 -16.12 -8.32
C ARG A 478 14.82 -15.89 -9.44
N ALA A 479 13.55 -16.24 -9.22
CA ALA A 479 12.47 -15.98 -10.16
C ALA A 479 12.21 -14.48 -10.38
N VAL A 480 12.50 -13.63 -9.39
CA VAL A 480 12.40 -12.17 -9.51
C VAL A 480 13.61 -11.59 -10.24
N SER A 481 14.83 -11.81 -9.73
CA SER A 481 16.07 -11.41 -10.41
C SER A 481 17.33 -11.98 -9.72
N PRO A 482 18.45 -12.12 -10.45
CA PRO A 482 19.74 -12.49 -9.84
C PRO A 482 20.23 -11.50 -8.77
N ALA A 483 19.88 -10.22 -8.88
CA ALA A 483 20.24 -9.22 -7.86
C ALA A 483 19.51 -9.50 -6.54
N ARG A 484 18.19 -9.72 -6.60
CA ARG A 484 17.39 -10.06 -5.41
C ARG A 484 17.82 -11.36 -4.75
N GLU A 485 18.21 -12.36 -5.54
CA GLU A 485 18.78 -13.60 -5.01
C GLU A 485 20.06 -13.34 -4.22
N ARG A 486 21.02 -12.58 -4.78
CA ARG A 486 22.28 -12.25 -4.08
C ARG A 486 22.04 -11.47 -2.78
N ASP A 487 21.15 -10.48 -2.81
CA ASP A 487 20.80 -9.67 -1.64
C ASP A 487 20.19 -10.54 -0.53
N LEU A 488 19.28 -11.45 -0.90
CA LEU A 488 18.65 -12.37 0.03
C LEU A 488 19.65 -13.38 0.60
N VAL A 489 20.54 -13.94 -0.22
CA VAL A 489 21.63 -14.81 0.25
C VAL A 489 22.49 -14.07 1.28
N HIS A 490 22.86 -12.81 1.01
CA HIS A 490 23.62 -12.00 1.96
C HIS A 490 22.87 -11.80 3.29
N ALA A 491 21.58 -11.44 3.22
CA ALA A 491 20.74 -11.27 4.40
C ALA A 491 20.56 -12.58 5.20
N LEU A 492 20.43 -13.73 4.53
CA LEU A 492 20.33 -15.04 5.16
C LEU A 492 21.65 -15.46 5.84
N ARG A 493 22.80 -15.20 5.21
CA ARG A 493 24.13 -15.41 5.82
C ARG A 493 24.34 -14.55 7.05
N ALA A 494 23.95 -13.27 7.00
CA ALA A 494 24.02 -12.38 8.16
C ALA A 494 23.20 -12.88 9.35
N ARG A 495 22.19 -13.73 9.11
CA ARG A 495 21.37 -14.39 10.14
C ARG A 495 21.85 -15.80 10.51
N GLY A 496 22.92 -16.31 9.89
CA GLY A 496 23.43 -17.67 10.10
C GLY A 496 22.51 -18.78 9.58
N LEU A 497 21.63 -18.46 8.62
CA LEU A 497 20.66 -19.42 8.05
C LEU A 497 21.17 -20.13 6.80
N VAL A 498 22.25 -19.63 6.20
CA VAL A 498 22.96 -20.23 5.07
C VAL A 498 24.46 -20.17 5.39
N GLY A 499 25.21 -21.19 4.99
CA GLY A 499 26.66 -21.24 5.13
C GLY A 499 27.38 -20.20 4.25
N ASP A 500 28.67 -20.02 4.50
CA ASP A 500 29.55 -19.17 3.70
C ASP A 500 29.67 -19.66 2.25
#